data_AF-A0A242DI68-F1
#
_entry.id   AF-A0A242DI68-F1
#
_cell.length_a   1.000
_cell.length_b   1.000
_cell.length_c   1.000
_cell.angle_alpha   90.00
_cell.angle_beta   90.00
_cell.angle_gamma   90.00
#
_symmetry.space_group_name_H-M   'P 1'
#
loop_
_entity.id
_entity.type
_entity.pdbx_description
1 polymer ?
#
loop_
_entity_poly.entity_id
_entity_poly.type
_entity_poly.pdbx_seq_one_letter_code
_entity_poly.pdbx_strand_id
1 'polypeptide(L)'
;MNLTNYNKSIYLKEYYNNLLEEITKKHEKDPDLSHAIGKDKDCFYCENYLTINKKLQKLLKEISLYEENHQINFDGRQTDKNINESEQPKRIYKIYSFLFEDGSEYLIYTSSKKEGCQTVGKHLSSLMRQKLVSKKFYPSIYLEKENGRVHTLQEIVNTGLKNEPKVLGKNYVQEKKQISSFNKTISNSFIYCESENIL
;
A
#
# COMPACT_ATOMS: atom_id res chain seq x y z
N MET A 1 -4.65 -18.45 19.12
CA MET A 1 -3.55 -17.46 19.24
C MET A 1 -4.13 -16.15 19.79
N ASN A 2 -3.35 -15.33 20.52
CA ASN A 2 -3.78 -13.99 20.98
C ASN A 2 -2.97 -12.90 20.24
N LEU A 3 -3.34 -11.61 20.37
CA LEU A 3 -2.71 -10.52 19.60
C LEU A 3 -1.19 -10.42 19.81
N THR A 4 -0.73 -10.60 21.06
CA THR A 4 0.72 -10.59 21.38
C THR A 4 1.47 -11.74 20.70
N ASN A 5 0.89 -12.94 20.70
CA ASN A 5 1.48 -14.10 20.04
C ASN A 5 1.37 -14.00 18.50
N TYR A 6 0.33 -13.35 18.00
CA TYR A 6 0.19 -13.03 16.58
C TYR A 6 1.30 -12.09 16.10
N ASN A 7 1.54 -10.98 16.81
CA ASN A 7 2.63 -10.05 16.48
C ASN A 7 4.01 -10.72 16.53
N LYS A 8 4.24 -11.59 17.54
CA LYS A 8 5.46 -12.42 17.61
C LYS A 8 5.56 -13.37 16.41
N SER A 9 4.44 -13.93 15.95
CA SER A 9 4.40 -14.83 14.79
C SER A 9 4.69 -14.09 13.49
N ILE A 10 4.21 -12.86 13.33
CA ILE A 10 4.56 -12.00 12.18
C ILE A 10 6.07 -11.72 12.15
N TYR A 11 6.66 -11.37 13.29
CA TYR A 11 8.12 -11.18 13.40
C TYR A 11 8.90 -12.47 13.06
N LEU A 12 8.47 -13.62 13.61
CA LEU A 12 9.10 -14.91 13.33
C LEU A 12 9.00 -15.31 11.85
N LYS A 13 7.88 -14.97 11.18
CA LYS A 13 7.70 -15.17 9.73
C LYS A 13 8.77 -14.40 8.96
N GLU A 14 8.99 -13.13 9.26
CA GLU A 14 10.03 -12.31 8.63
C GLU A 14 11.43 -12.86 8.90
N TYR A 15 11.72 -13.21 10.15
CA TYR A 15 12.98 -13.84 10.53
C TYR A 15 13.27 -15.12 9.71
N TYR A 16 12.29 -16.01 9.56
CA TYR A 16 12.46 -17.21 8.75
C TYR A 16 12.61 -16.94 7.26
N ASN A 17 11.90 -15.95 6.70
CA ASN A 17 12.09 -15.55 5.31
C ASN A 17 13.51 -15.04 5.06
N ASN A 18 14.05 -14.20 5.95
CA ASN A 18 15.42 -13.68 5.84
C ASN A 18 16.45 -14.82 5.93
N LEU A 19 16.25 -15.77 6.86
CA LEU A 19 17.10 -16.95 6.98
C LEU A 19 17.10 -17.82 5.71
N LEU A 20 15.93 -18.04 5.10
CA LEU A 20 15.82 -18.77 3.85
C LEU A 20 16.53 -18.04 2.71
N GLU A 21 16.42 -16.71 2.64
CA GLU A 21 17.12 -15.89 1.66
C GLU A 21 18.64 -15.97 1.85
N GLU A 22 19.14 -15.89 3.08
CA GLU A 22 20.57 -16.04 3.38
C GLU A 22 21.12 -17.41 3.00
N ILE A 23 20.39 -18.48 3.34
CA ILE A 23 20.77 -19.86 2.99
C ILE A 23 20.80 -20.03 1.48
N THR A 24 19.80 -19.50 0.78
CA THR A 24 19.72 -19.55 -0.69
C THR A 24 20.89 -18.81 -1.31
N LYS A 25 21.20 -17.60 -0.85
CA LYS A 25 22.36 -16.81 -1.32
C LYS A 25 23.70 -17.51 -1.09
N LYS A 26 23.88 -18.19 0.06
CA LYS A 26 25.10 -18.93 0.35
C LYS A 26 25.23 -20.15 -0.57
N HIS A 27 24.15 -20.90 -0.74
CA HIS A 27 24.09 -22.04 -1.63
C HIS A 27 24.37 -21.65 -3.10
N GLU A 28 23.76 -20.59 -3.62
CA GLU A 28 23.95 -20.14 -5.01
C GLU A 28 25.36 -19.61 -5.31
N LYS A 29 26.09 -19.19 -4.27
CA LYS A 29 27.47 -18.72 -4.38
C LYS A 29 28.51 -19.82 -4.20
N ASP A 30 28.09 -21.00 -3.78
CA ASP A 30 28.98 -22.13 -3.54
C ASP A 30 29.23 -22.86 -4.87
N PRO A 31 30.45 -22.77 -5.44
CA PRO A 31 30.75 -23.35 -6.75
C PRO A 31 30.74 -24.89 -6.75
N ASP A 32 30.83 -25.52 -5.58
CA ASP A 32 30.84 -26.98 -5.45
C ASP A 32 29.42 -27.58 -5.49
N LEU A 33 28.39 -26.74 -5.42
CA LEU A 33 26.99 -27.14 -5.49
C LEU A 33 26.47 -27.04 -6.91
N SER A 34 26.06 -28.18 -7.47
CA SER A 34 25.53 -28.29 -8.84
C SER A 34 24.01 -28.55 -8.91
N HIS A 35 23.35 -28.68 -7.77
CA HIS A 35 21.91 -28.91 -7.67
C HIS A 35 21.17 -27.64 -7.26
N ALA A 36 19.84 -27.61 -7.39
CA ALA A 36 19.04 -26.49 -6.87
C ALA A 36 18.82 -26.61 -5.35
N ILE A 37 18.57 -25.48 -4.67
CA ILE A 37 18.28 -25.47 -3.22
C ILE A 37 17.04 -26.32 -2.90
N GLY A 38 17.11 -27.12 -1.84
CA GLY A 38 16.03 -27.99 -1.37
C GLY A 38 15.85 -29.29 -2.17
N LYS A 39 16.79 -29.65 -3.05
CA LYS A 39 16.74 -30.88 -3.86
C LYS A 39 17.56 -32.04 -3.30
N ASP A 40 18.70 -31.75 -2.71
CA ASP A 40 19.60 -32.76 -2.16
C ASP A 40 19.42 -32.86 -0.63
N LYS A 41 19.29 -34.09 -0.10
CA LYS A 41 19.11 -34.30 1.35
C LYS A 41 20.43 -34.37 2.10
N ASP A 42 21.52 -34.66 1.40
CA ASP A 42 22.87 -34.77 1.97
C ASP A 42 23.63 -33.42 1.89
N CYS A 43 23.05 -32.44 1.18
CA CYS A 43 23.53 -31.06 1.19
C CYS A 43 23.09 -30.31 2.46
N PHE A 44 24.07 -29.86 3.24
CA PHE A 44 23.85 -29.08 4.47
C PHE A 44 22.94 -27.85 4.29
N TYR A 45 23.10 -27.10 3.19
CA TYR A 45 22.24 -25.94 2.92
C TYR A 45 20.80 -26.34 2.62
N CYS A 46 20.60 -27.44 1.88
CA CYS A 46 19.27 -27.93 1.55
C CYS A 46 18.55 -28.47 2.78
N GLU A 47 19.24 -29.20 3.66
CA GLU A 47 18.68 -29.66 4.94
C GLU A 47 18.22 -28.49 5.81
N ASN A 48 19.06 -27.46 5.94
CA ASN A 48 18.72 -26.25 6.69
C ASN A 48 17.54 -25.49 6.08
N TYR A 49 17.54 -25.34 4.75
CA TYR A 49 16.45 -24.70 4.01
C TYR A 49 15.12 -25.43 4.24
N LEU A 50 15.10 -26.76 4.09
CA LEU A 50 13.90 -27.57 4.28
C LEU A 50 13.39 -27.50 5.73
N THR A 51 14.30 -27.53 6.70
CA THR A 51 13.96 -27.43 8.12
C THR A 51 13.32 -26.09 8.46
N ILE A 52 13.90 -24.98 8.00
CA ILE A 52 13.36 -23.64 8.25
C ILE A 52 12.06 -23.41 7.49
N ASN A 53 11.98 -23.86 6.23
CA ASN A 53 10.77 -23.76 5.44
C ASN A 53 9.61 -24.53 6.09
N LYS A 54 9.86 -25.72 6.65
CA LYS A 54 8.83 -26.47 7.40
C LYS A 54 8.32 -25.70 8.61
N LYS A 55 9.21 -25.02 9.37
CA LYS A 55 8.82 -24.16 10.50
C LYS A 55 7.98 -22.96 10.03
N LEU A 56 8.40 -22.32 8.94
CA LEU A 56 7.68 -21.20 8.32
C LEU A 56 6.28 -21.61 7.86
N GLN A 57 6.13 -22.74 7.15
CA GLN A 57 4.82 -23.22 6.68
C GLN A 57 3.86 -23.52 7.84
N LYS A 58 4.37 -24.04 8.96
CA LYS A 58 3.55 -24.24 10.17
C LYS A 58 3.08 -22.90 10.73
N LEU A 59 3.99 -21.94 10.84
CA LEU A 59 3.70 -20.59 11.36
C LEU A 59 2.69 -19.84 10.49
N LEU A 60 2.80 -19.94 9.16
CA LEU A 60 1.87 -19.32 8.22
C LEU A 60 0.44 -19.85 8.38
N LYS A 61 0.27 -21.15 8.65
CA LYS A 61 -1.06 -21.73 8.95
C LYS A 61 -1.66 -21.15 10.23
N GLU A 62 -0.85 -21.00 11.27
CA GLU A 62 -1.29 -20.43 12.55
C GLU A 62 -1.68 -18.95 12.41
N ILE A 63 -0.92 -18.19 11.60
CA ILE A 63 -1.21 -16.79 11.24
C ILE A 63 -2.52 -16.70 10.47
N SER A 64 -2.68 -17.46 9.37
CA SER A 64 -3.88 -17.45 8.52
C SER A 64 -5.14 -17.74 9.34
N LEU A 65 -5.09 -18.77 10.20
CA LEU A 65 -6.21 -19.14 11.04
C LEU A 65 -6.57 -18.02 12.03
N TYR A 66 -5.59 -17.31 12.57
CA TYR A 66 -5.86 -16.18 13.45
C TYR A 66 -6.45 -14.99 12.69
N GLU A 67 -5.92 -14.68 11.51
CA GLU A 67 -6.41 -13.60 10.64
C GLU A 67 -7.87 -13.84 10.22
N GLU A 68 -8.19 -15.07 9.79
CA GLU A 68 -9.56 -15.49 9.44
C GLU A 68 -10.53 -15.31 10.61
N ASN A 69 -10.15 -15.78 11.80
CA ASN A 69 -10.99 -15.69 12.99
C ASN A 69 -11.22 -14.24 13.48
N HIS A 70 -10.35 -13.31 13.13
CA HIS A 70 -10.41 -11.91 13.56
C HIS A 70 -10.78 -10.95 12.42
N GLN A 71 -11.18 -11.48 11.25
CA GLN A 71 -11.51 -10.71 10.04
C GLN A 71 -10.40 -9.71 9.65
N ILE A 72 -9.14 -10.08 9.91
CA ILE A 72 -7.97 -9.30 9.52
C ILE A 72 -7.77 -9.55 8.02
N ASN A 73 -8.30 -8.65 7.19
CA ASN A 73 -8.07 -8.66 5.76
C ASN A 73 -6.64 -8.16 5.47
N PHE A 74 -5.67 -9.08 5.45
CA PHE A 74 -4.31 -8.78 5.03
C PHE A 74 -4.16 -9.02 3.52
N ASP A 75 -3.91 -7.95 2.75
CA ASP A 75 -3.57 -8.05 1.33
C ASP A 75 -2.10 -8.49 1.22
N GLY A 76 -1.87 -9.73 0.78
CA GLY A 76 -0.58 -10.46 0.81
C GLY A 76 0.54 -9.92 -0.08
N ARG A 77 0.57 -8.62 -0.39
CA ARG A 77 1.57 -7.97 -1.26
C ARG A 77 2.39 -6.87 -0.58
N GLN A 78 2.57 -6.93 0.74
CA GLN A 78 3.58 -6.09 1.41
C GLN A 78 4.74 -6.97 1.86
N THR A 79 5.70 -7.15 0.94
CA THR A 79 7.08 -7.52 1.27
C THR A 79 7.81 -6.23 1.61
N ASP A 80 8.08 -6.01 2.89
CA ASP A 80 8.95 -4.94 3.35
C ASP A 80 10.40 -5.26 2.97
N LYS A 81 11.05 -4.32 2.27
CA LYS A 81 12.49 -4.29 2.13
C LYS A 81 13.07 -3.27 3.11
N ASN A 82 13.94 -3.79 3.96
CA ASN A 82 15.06 -3.16 4.65
C ASN A 82 14.75 -2.25 5.86
N ILE A 83 15.09 -2.79 7.03
CA ILE A 83 15.51 -2.02 8.20
C ILE A 83 17.03 -1.88 8.11
N ASN A 84 17.50 -0.65 7.94
CA ASN A 84 18.70 -0.18 8.62
C ASN A 84 18.60 1.35 8.79
N GLU A 85 19.03 1.78 9.97
CA GLU A 85 19.28 3.16 10.41
C GLU A 85 18.06 4.01 10.79
N SER A 86 18.02 4.35 12.09
CA SER A 86 17.46 5.57 12.69
C SER A 86 16.70 6.52 11.74
N GLU A 87 15.48 6.16 11.36
CA GLU A 87 14.58 7.06 10.66
C GLU A 87 13.19 6.87 11.24
N GLN A 88 12.60 7.97 11.70
CA GLN A 88 11.16 8.05 11.97
C GLN A 88 10.40 7.31 10.86
N PRO A 89 9.33 6.54 11.16
CA PRO A 89 8.64 5.72 10.16
C PRO A 89 8.39 6.56 8.91
N LYS A 90 9.09 6.24 7.81
CA LYS A 90 9.00 7.00 6.56
C LYS A 90 7.54 7.01 6.17
N ARG A 91 6.90 8.18 6.25
CA ARG A 91 5.50 8.36 5.84
C ARG A 91 5.42 8.02 4.36
N ILE A 92 4.84 6.86 4.04
CA ILE A 92 4.63 6.46 2.65
C ILE A 92 3.37 7.15 2.16
N TYR A 93 3.55 8.25 1.45
CA TYR A 93 2.44 8.96 0.82
C TYR A 93 1.94 8.22 -0.40
N LYS A 94 0.62 8.11 -0.53
CA LYS A 94 -0.07 7.48 -1.65
C LYS A 94 -1.24 8.37 -2.07
N ILE A 95 -1.71 8.16 -3.30
CA ILE A 95 -2.84 8.91 -3.84
C ILE A 95 -4.14 8.12 -3.60
N TYR A 96 -5.08 8.73 -2.90
CA TYR A 96 -6.37 8.14 -2.58
C TYR A 96 -7.52 8.99 -3.12
N SER A 97 -8.62 8.35 -3.48
CA SER A 97 -9.93 8.99 -3.58
C SER A 97 -10.66 8.87 -2.25
N PHE A 98 -11.06 10.01 -1.67
CA PHE A 98 -11.86 10.12 -0.46
C PHE A 98 -13.25 10.63 -0.82
N LEU A 99 -14.30 9.90 -0.43
CA LEU A 99 -15.70 10.31 -0.56
C LEU A 99 -16.26 10.55 0.85
N PHE A 100 -16.85 11.72 1.05
CA PHE A 100 -17.45 12.11 2.32
C PHE A 100 -18.98 12.05 2.27
N GLU A 101 -19.61 12.10 3.46
CA GLU A 101 -21.07 12.04 3.64
C GLU A 101 -21.83 13.15 2.91
N ASP A 102 -21.23 14.33 2.73
CA ASP A 102 -21.80 15.45 1.98
C ASP A 102 -21.70 15.26 0.45
N GLY A 103 -21.28 14.07 -0.01
CA GLY A 103 -21.13 13.72 -1.41
C GLY A 103 -19.85 14.24 -2.07
N SER A 104 -19.06 15.09 -1.39
CA SER A 104 -17.82 15.60 -1.96
C SER A 104 -16.77 14.50 -2.12
N GLU A 105 -16.08 14.50 -3.25
CA GLU A 105 -15.01 13.55 -3.56
C GLU A 105 -13.69 14.30 -3.79
N TYR A 106 -12.63 13.84 -3.13
CA TYR A 106 -11.31 14.43 -3.18
C TYR A 106 -10.27 13.42 -3.63
N LEU A 107 -9.36 13.85 -4.47
CA LEU A 107 -8.14 13.14 -4.79
C LEU A 107 -7.02 13.70 -3.91
N ILE A 108 -6.51 12.90 -2.97
CA ILE A 108 -5.58 13.36 -1.93
C ILE A 108 -4.32 12.50 -1.94
N TYR A 109 -3.17 13.14 -2.00
CA TYR A 109 -1.87 12.54 -1.70
C TYR A 109 -1.64 12.61 -0.19
N THR A 110 -1.62 11.46 0.49
CA THR A 110 -1.52 11.42 1.96
C THR A 110 -0.90 10.11 2.44
N SER A 111 -0.32 10.11 3.64
CA SER A 111 0.25 8.93 4.29
C SER A 111 -0.78 8.16 5.14
N SER A 112 -1.89 8.80 5.55
CA SER A 112 -2.92 8.16 6.39
C SER A 112 -4.32 8.75 6.19
N LYS A 113 -5.36 8.02 6.62
CA LYS A 113 -6.74 8.52 6.55
C LYS A 113 -6.92 9.81 7.35
N LYS A 114 -6.35 9.83 8.56
CA LYS A 114 -6.46 10.96 9.48
C LYS A 114 -5.81 12.21 8.90
N GLU A 115 -4.60 12.07 8.35
CA GLU A 115 -3.89 13.18 7.70
C GLU A 115 -4.67 13.67 6.47
N GLY A 116 -5.16 12.76 5.61
CA GLY A 116 -5.96 13.15 4.44
C GLY A 116 -7.26 13.88 4.79
N CYS A 117 -7.98 13.44 5.82
CA CYS A 117 -9.17 14.14 6.30
C CYS A 117 -8.84 15.52 6.87
N GLN A 118 -7.73 15.64 7.61
CA GLN A 118 -7.24 16.92 8.13
C GLN A 118 -6.90 17.90 7.01
N THR A 119 -6.27 17.44 5.91
CA THR A 119 -5.91 18.28 4.75
C THR A 119 -7.12 18.93 4.10
N VAL A 120 -8.29 18.30 4.14
CA VAL A 120 -9.55 18.86 3.59
C VAL A 120 -10.45 19.48 4.66
N GLY A 121 -9.96 19.65 5.90
CA GLY A 121 -10.72 20.23 7.00
C GLY A 121 -11.92 19.39 7.46
N LYS A 122 -11.89 18.08 7.26
CA LYS A 122 -13.01 17.18 7.58
C LYS A 122 -12.68 16.22 8.72
N HIS A 123 -13.72 15.84 9.46
CA HIS A 123 -13.60 14.85 10.52
C HIS A 123 -13.50 13.43 9.93
N LEU A 124 -12.80 12.51 10.60
CA LEU A 124 -12.66 11.13 10.13
C LEU A 124 -14.01 10.39 10.07
N SER A 125 -14.95 10.75 10.95
CA SER A 125 -16.27 10.11 10.99
C SER A 125 -17.11 10.37 9.74
N SER A 126 -16.89 11.47 9.02
CA SER A 126 -17.65 11.79 7.82
C SER A 126 -17.06 11.15 6.55
N LEU A 127 -15.98 10.38 6.67
CA LEU A 127 -15.37 9.66 5.56
C LEU A 127 -16.14 8.37 5.27
N MET A 128 -16.98 8.39 4.22
CA MET A 128 -17.74 7.22 3.80
C MET A 128 -16.87 6.17 3.12
N ARG A 129 -15.95 6.60 2.25
CA ARG A 129 -15.15 5.69 1.43
C ARG A 129 -13.77 6.26 1.15
N GLN A 130 -12.78 5.37 1.23
CA GLN A 130 -11.42 5.63 0.78
C GLN A 130 -11.00 4.55 -0.20
N LYS A 131 -10.43 4.95 -1.34
CA LYS A 131 -9.91 4.03 -2.35
C LYS A 131 -8.51 4.44 -2.78
N LEU A 132 -7.57 3.50 -2.75
CA LEU A 132 -6.24 3.72 -3.32
C LEU A 132 -6.34 3.83 -4.84
N VAL A 133 -5.74 4.88 -5.40
CA VAL A 133 -5.68 5.05 -6.86
C VAL A 133 -4.52 4.24 -7.40
N SER A 134 -4.82 3.29 -8.29
CA SER A 134 -3.80 2.46 -8.91
C SER A 134 -2.99 3.27 -9.91
N LYS A 135 -1.65 3.12 -9.90
CA LYS A 135 -0.72 3.79 -10.82
C LYS A 135 -1.09 3.61 -12.30
N LYS A 136 -1.70 2.49 -12.67
CA LYS A 136 -2.16 2.22 -14.04
C LYS A 136 -3.19 3.24 -14.56
N PHE A 137 -3.89 3.94 -13.67
CA PHE A 137 -4.88 4.95 -14.01
C PHE A 137 -4.33 6.37 -14.00
N TYR A 138 -3.08 6.61 -13.59
CA TYR A 138 -2.51 7.95 -13.52
C TYR A 138 -2.48 8.68 -14.87
N PRO A 139 -2.18 8.02 -16.00
CA PRO A 139 -2.24 8.67 -17.32
C PRO A 139 -3.67 9.00 -17.79
N SER A 140 -4.70 8.42 -17.15
CA SER A 140 -6.10 8.56 -17.56
C SER A 140 -6.91 9.50 -16.66
N ILE A 141 -6.31 10.00 -15.57
CA ILE A 141 -6.95 10.96 -14.66
C ILE A 141 -6.48 12.35 -15.03
N TYR A 142 -7.41 13.21 -15.42
CA TYR A 142 -7.16 14.59 -15.81
C TYR A 142 -7.55 15.55 -14.68
N LEU A 143 -6.68 16.50 -14.42
CA LEU A 143 -6.79 17.51 -13.39
C LEU A 143 -6.74 18.89 -14.03
N GLU A 144 -7.82 19.66 -13.90
CA GLU A 144 -7.93 21.01 -14.44
C GLU A 144 -7.50 22.02 -13.37
N LYS A 145 -6.53 22.87 -13.70
CA LYS A 145 -6.13 24.00 -12.85
C LYS A 145 -7.15 25.13 -12.94
N GLU A 146 -7.11 26.03 -11.96
CA GLU A 146 -7.98 27.22 -11.94
C GLU A 146 -7.83 28.11 -13.18
N ASN A 147 -6.65 28.09 -13.83
CA ASN A 147 -6.40 28.80 -15.09
C ASN A 147 -6.87 28.03 -16.34
N GLY A 148 -7.63 26.96 -16.19
CA GLY A 148 -8.17 26.12 -17.27
C GLY A 148 -7.16 25.17 -17.92
N ARG A 149 -5.90 25.12 -17.45
CA ARG A 149 -4.90 24.16 -17.96
C ARG A 149 -5.17 22.77 -17.41
N VAL A 150 -5.20 21.78 -18.29
CA VAL A 150 -5.42 20.38 -17.92
C VAL A 150 -4.09 19.63 -17.88
N HIS A 151 -3.85 18.90 -16.80
CA HIS A 151 -2.71 18.02 -16.59
C HIS A 151 -3.15 16.61 -16.29
N THR A 152 -2.37 15.61 -16.68
CA THR A 152 -2.60 14.24 -16.18
C THR A 152 -2.08 14.10 -14.75
N LEU A 153 -2.69 13.20 -13.97
CA LEU A 153 -2.17 12.83 -12.66
C LEU A 153 -0.73 12.31 -12.74
N GLN A 154 -0.40 11.62 -13.85
CA GLN A 154 0.96 11.16 -14.13
C GLN A 154 1.96 12.32 -14.23
N GLU A 155 1.61 13.41 -14.93
CA GLU A 155 2.47 14.60 -15.02
C GLU A 155 2.72 15.22 -13.64
N ILE A 156 1.69 15.35 -12.82
CA ILE A 156 1.82 15.91 -11.47
C ILE A 156 2.75 15.03 -10.60
N VAL A 157 2.61 13.71 -10.68
CA VAL A 157 3.50 12.79 -9.97
C VAL A 157 4.94 12.89 -10.49
N ASN A 158 5.12 13.00 -11.81
CA ASN A 158 6.42 13.11 -12.45
C ASN A 158 7.14 14.43 -12.10
N THR A 159 6.40 15.51 -11.84
CA THR A 159 6.99 16.79 -11.38
C THR A 159 7.55 16.72 -9.96
N GLY A 160 7.30 15.62 -9.22
CA GLY A 160 7.78 15.40 -7.87
C GLY A 160 6.84 15.99 -6.83
N LEU A 161 6.13 15.10 -6.12
CA LEU A 161 5.36 15.47 -4.93
C LEU A 161 6.29 15.48 -3.72
N LYS A 162 6.25 16.56 -2.94
CA LYS A 162 6.96 16.67 -1.66
C LYS A 162 6.40 15.66 -0.65
N ASN A 163 7.14 15.36 0.42
CA ASN A 163 6.70 14.44 1.49
C ASN A 163 5.70 15.10 2.45
N GLU A 164 4.66 15.72 1.92
CA GLU A 164 3.60 16.42 2.65
C GLU A 164 2.24 16.09 2.04
N PRO A 165 1.15 16.08 2.84
CA PRO A 165 -0.16 15.77 2.32
C PRO A 165 -0.67 16.89 1.43
N LYS A 166 -1.29 16.53 0.30
CA LYS A 166 -1.74 17.50 -0.70
C LYS A 166 -3.06 17.09 -1.32
N VAL A 167 -3.98 18.04 -1.44
CA VAL A 167 -5.18 17.87 -2.26
C VAL A 167 -4.75 18.02 -3.72
N LEU A 168 -4.92 16.97 -4.51
CA LEU A 168 -4.61 16.95 -5.93
C LEU A 168 -5.83 17.32 -6.78
N GLY A 169 -7.02 17.11 -6.24
CA GLY A 169 -8.21 17.68 -6.82
C GLY A 169 -9.48 17.41 -6.02
N LYS A 170 -10.53 18.13 -6.41
CA LYS A 170 -11.87 18.03 -5.85
C LYS A 170 -12.87 17.87 -6.99
N ASN A 171 -13.77 16.92 -6.86
CA ASN A 171 -15.02 16.91 -7.62
C ASN A 171 -16.07 17.62 -6.79
N TYR A 172 -16.58 18.74 -7.30
CA TYR A 172 -17.88 19.21 -6.89
C TYR A 172 -18.92 18.27 -7.50
N VAL A 173 -19.74 17.64 -6.67
CA VAL A 173 -21.02 17.12 -7.12
C VAL A 173 -21.86 18.34 -7.48
N GLN A 174 -21.70 18.88 -8.69
CA GLN A 174 -22.78 19.64 -9.28
C GLN A 174 -23.96 18.67 -9.35
N GLU A 175 -25.07 19.05 -8.73
CA GLU A 175 -26.33 18.32 -8.74
C GLU A 175 -26.67 17.82 -10.14
N LYS A 176 -26.29 16.58 -10.46
CA LYS A 176 -26.93 15.86 -11.55
C LYS A 176 -28.04 15.04 -10.94
N LYS A 177 -29.22 15.67 -10.96
CA LYS A 177 -30.48 14.97 -11.18
C LYS A 177 -30.24 13.83 -12.19
N GLN A 178 -30.74 12.67 -11.80
CA GLN A 178 -31.10 11.53 -12.62
C GLN A 178 -30.02 10.55 -13.13
N ILE A 179 -30.14 9.36 -12.53
CA ILE A 179 -30.26 8.02 -13.12
C ILE A 179 -28.97 7.22 -13.33
N SER A 180 -29.03 6.08 -12.64
CA SER A 180 -28.26 4.84 -12.74
C SER A 180 -27.62 4.54 -14.10
N SER A 181 -26.36 4.13 -14.04
CA SER A 181 -25.92 2.86 -14.64
C SER A 181 -24.51 2.52 -14.15
N PHE A 182 -24.37 1.35 -13.54
CA PHE A 182 -23.10 0.65 -13.36
C PHE A 182 -22.30 0.63 -14.66
N ASN A 183 -20.96 0.73 -14.55
CA ASN A 183 -19.97 0.70 -15.63
C ASN A 183 -19.96 1.90 -16.59
N LYS A 184 -19.33 3.00 -16.17
CA LYS A 184 -18.59 3.86 -17.09
C LYS A 184 -17.21 4.14 -16.53
N THR A 185 -16.21 3.81 -17.33
CA THR A 185 -14.81 4.21 -17.30
C THR A 185 -14.62 5.49 -16.50
N ILE A 186 -13.72 5.50 -15.51
CA ILE A 186 -13.38 6.69 -14.73
C ILE A 186 -12.80 7.72 -15.70
N SER A 187 -13.67 8.56 -16.22
CA SER A 187 -13.41 9.81 -16.93
C SER A 187 -14.07 10.90 -16.08
N ASN A 188 -13.65 10.99 -14.82
CA ASN A 188 -14.04 12.08 -13.94
C ASN A 188 -12.84 13.02 -13.88
N SER A 189 -12.98 14.20 -14.48
CA SER A 189 -12.03 15.31 -14.36
C SER A 189 -12.16 15.91 -12.96
N PHE A 190 -11.05 16.08 -12.23
CA PHE A 190 -11.06 16.82 -10.97
C PHE A 190 -10.53 18.24 -11.17
N ILE A 191 -11.00 19.18 -10.36
CA ILE A 191 -10.41 20.52 -10.29
C ILE A 191 -9.24 20.46 -9.32
N TYR A 192 -8.05 20.83 -9.78
CA TYR A 192 -6.83 20.88 -8.99
C TYR A 192 -6.96 21.96 -7.91
N CYS A 193 -6.80 21.56 -6.65
CA CYS A 193 -6.78 22.49 -5.53
C CYS A 193 -5.33 22.93 -5.31
N GLU A 194 -5.04 24.22 -5.48
CA GLU A 194 -3.82 24.75 -4.91
C GLU A 194 -3.97 24.73 -3.38
N SER A 195 -2.96 24.19 -2.70
CA SER A 195 -2.85 24.27 -1.25
C SER A 195 -2.66 25.73 -0.90
N GLU A 196 -3.74 26.41 -0.51
CA GLU A 196 -3.67 27.70 0.16
C GLU A 196 -2.75 27.54 1.37
N ASN A 197 -1.68 28.34 1.42
CA ASN A 197 -0.90 28.49 2.64
C ASN A 197 -1.85 29.07 3.69
N ILE A 198 -2.31 28.22 4.60
CA ILE A 198 -2.91 28.70 5.85
C ILE A 198 -1.76 29.27 6.66
N LEU A 199 -1.69 30.61 6.65
CA LEU A 199 -0.82 31.46 7.47
C LEU A 199 -0.95 31.15 8.96
#